data_AF-A0A4U5UX82-F1
#
_entry.id   AF-A0A4U5UX82-F1
#
_cell.length_a   1.000
_cell.length_b   1.000
_cell.length_c   1.000
_cell.angle_alpha   90.00
_cell.angle_beta   90.00
_cell.angle_gamma   90.00
#
_symmetry.space_group_name_H-M   'P 1'
#
loop_
_entity.id
_entity.type
_entity.pdbx_description
1 polymer ?
#
loop_
_entity_poly.entity_id
_entity_poly.type
_entity_poly.pdbx_seq_one_letter_code
_entity_poly.pdbx_strand_id
1 'polypeptide(L)'
;MKKHGQQLYRHIYLGCKEEDNVHKNFELLFTTLAILTIELANEEVVIDLIRLAIALQDLALLNEENMPMCIRCGIMALVAAYLNFLSQMIANPPFCQHVSKVIELRNMDAPYLLPEHIFRDKCPLPDSLDKDDRLLYFQTADLAECLAGPGYNAERLSIPYIPQVTDEDRLTRRKSFVDTTSIQDIMSNSLPDKVSGRVMEKFQKAPFEEIAAHCESKANMLHDRLAQIFELTIRPPPSPSGVVSISAGHTQHQSVPVYEMKFPDLCVY
;
A
#
# COMPACT_ATOMS: atom_id res chain seq x y z
N MET A 1 2.24 5.82 18.55
CA MET A 1 1.10 5.49 17.66
C MET A 1 -0.16 4.91 18.36
N LYS A 2 -0.12 4.50 19.64
CA LYS A 2 -1.03 3.49 20.22
C LYS A 2 -2.56 3.71 20.12
N LYS A 3 -3.09 4.94 20.06
CA LYS A 3 -4.56 5.15 19.99
C LYS A 3 -5.08 5.53 18.59
N HIS A 4 -4.37 6.40 17.87
CA HIS A 4 -4.81 6.90 16.57
C HIS A 4 -4.35 6.04 15.38
N GLY A 5 -3.24 5.30 15.51
CA GLY A 5 -2.78 4.38 14.45
C GLY A 5 -3.77 3.25 14.17
N GLN A 6 -4.38 2.71 15.24
CA GLN A 6 -5.39 1.65 15.12
C GLN A 6 -6.68 2.14 14.44
N GLN A 7 -7.06 3.40 14.63
CA GLN A 7 -8.19 4.01 13.92
C GLN A 7 -7.90 4.08 12.41
N LEU A 8 -6.68 4.44 12.02
CA LEU A 8 -6.32 4.55 10.62
C LEU A 8 -6.29 3.18 9.92
N TYR A 9 -5.67 2.16 10.52
CA TYR A 9 -5.68 0.80 9.97
C TYR A 9 -7.10 0.25 9.83
N ARG A 10 -7.98 0.60 10.76
CA ARG A 10 -9.41 0.26 10.69
C ARG A 10 -10.09 0.94 9.51
N HIS A 11 -9.87 2.23 9.31
CA HIS A 11 -10.48 2.94 8.17
C HIS A 11 -9.99 2.38 6.83
N ILE A 12 -8.72 1.99 6.71
CA ILE A 12 -8.22 1.29 5.53
C ILE A 12 -8.93 -0.06 5.37
N TYR A 13 -9.01 -0.85 6.44
CA TYR A 13 -9.66 -2.16 6.42
C TYR A 13 -11.12 -2.09 5.94
N LEU A 14 -11.90 -1.17 6.50
CA LEU A 14 -13.30 -0.98 6.13
C LEU A 14 -13.45 -0.35 4.75
N GLY A 15 -12.63 0.65 4.45
CA GLY A 15 -12.66 1.34 3.16
C GLY A 15 -12.40 0.41 1.98
N CYS A 16 -11.61 -0.66 2.17
CA CYS A 16 -11.33 -1.64 1.11
C CYS A 16 -12.54 -2.47 0.68
N LYS A 17 -13.58 -2.59 1.52
CA LYS A 17 -14.74 -3.45 1.26
C LYS A 17 -16.02 -2.71 0.89
N GLU A 18 -15.98 -1.39 0.79
CA GLU A 18 -17.12 -0.60 0.32
C GLU A 18 -17.50 -1.03 -1.11
N GLU A 19 -18.80 -1.23 -1.35
CA GLU A 19 -19.32 -1.80 -2.60
C GLU A 19 -19.18 -0.83 -3.79
N ASP A 20 -19.07 0.46 -3.53
CA ASP A 20 -18.93 1.52 -4.52
C ASP A 20 -17.47 1.85 -4.88
N ASN A 21 -16.51 1.07 -4.35
CA ASN A 21 -15.11 1.23 -4.67
C ASN A 21 -14.85 1.07 -6.17
N VAL A 22 -14.27 2.10 -6.77
CA VAL A 22 -13.73 2.06 -8.13
C VAL A 22 -12.21 1.99 -8.10
N HIS A 23 -11.57 1.81 -9.26
CA HIS A 23 -10.11 1.77 -9.39
C HIS A 23 -9.43 2.93 -8.64
N LYS A 24 -9.97 4.15 -8.77
CA LYS A 24 -9.39 5.32 -8.10
C LYS A 24 -9.36 5.20 -6.58
N ASN A 25 -10.35 4.54 -5.96
CA ASN A 25 -10.36 4.31 -4.51
C ASN A 25 -9.21 3.39 -4.10
N PHE A 26 -8.96 2.31 -4.85
CA PHE A 26 -7.84 1.40 -4.60
C PHE A 26 -6.48 2.09 -4.79
N GLU A 27 -6.32 2.98 -5.77
CA GLU A 27 -5.11 3.81 -5.90
C GLU A 27 -4.88 4.70 -4.66
N LEU A 28 -5.95 5.30 -4.12
CA LEU A 28 -5.86 6.14 -2.92
C LEU A 28 -5.57 5.32 -1.65
N LEU A 29 -6.14 4.12 -1.54
CA LEU A 29 -5.83 3.17 -0.46
C LEU A 29 -4.36 2.75 -0.51
N PHE A 30 -3.85 2.40 -1.70
CA PHE A 30 -2.44 2.09 -1.91
C PHE A 30 -1.54 3.29 -1.52
N THR A 31 -1.89 4.48 -2.02
CA THR A 31 -1.16 5.72 -1.71
C THR A 31 -1.11 5.98 -0.20
N THR A 32 -2.23 5.75 0.50
CA THR A 32 -2.30 5.89 1.96
C THR A 32 -1.38 4.90 2.66
N LEU A 33 -1.39 3.62 2.27
CA LEU A 33 -0.47 2.61 2.81
C LEU A 33 1.00 2.94 2.54
N ALA A 34 1.32 3.44 1.35
CA ALA A 34 2.66 3.84 0.96
C ALA A 34 3.15 5.04 1.78
N ILE A 35 2.34 6.10 1.92
CA ILE A 35 2.65 7.27 2.75
C ILE A 35 2.86 6.85 4.21
N LEU A 36 1.98 5.99 4.73
CA LEU A 36 2.13 5.51 6.10
C LEU A 36 3.43 4.75 6.32
N THR A 37 3.81 3.93 5.34
CA THR A 37 5.08 3.22 5.37
C THR A 37 6.24 4.22 5.34
N ILE A 38 6.27 5.15 4.40
CA ILE A 38 7.38 6.12 4.25
C ILE A 38 7.53 7.01 5.48
N GLU A 39 6.42 7.55 6.00
CA GLU A 39 6.45 8.52 7.10
C GLU A 39 6.69 7.86 8.47
N LEU A 40 6.30 6.58 8.62
CA LEU A 40 6.27 5.91 9.93
C LEU A 40 7.08 4.60 9.96
N ALA A 41 7.93 4.31 8.96
CA ALA A 41 8.71 3.08 8.81
C ALA A 41 9.65 2.80 9.98
N ASN A 42 9.09 2.22 11.04
CA ASN A 42 9.82 1.50 12.06
C ASN A 42 9.33 0.05 12.08
N GLU A 43 10.13 -0.82 12.69
CA GLU A 43 9.94 -2.28 12.70
C GLU A 43 8.55 -2.69 13.20
N GLU A 44 8.01 -2.01 14.24
CA GLU A 44 6.68 -2.30 14.78
C GLU A 44 5.57 -1.94 13.79
N VAL A 45 5.68 -0.78 13.14
CA VAL A 45 4.68 -0.28 12.17
C VAL A 45 4.69 -1.13 10.91
N VAL A 46 5.86 -1.54 10.42
CA VAL A 46 5.99 -2.44 9.27
C VAL A 46 5.27 -3.76 9.56
N ILE A 47 5.52 -4.36 10.72
CA ILE A 47 4.83 -5.59 11.14
C ILE A 47 3.31 -5.38 11.22
N ASP A 48 2.84 -4.26 11.79
CA ASP A 48 1.41 -3.98 11.87
C ASP A 48 0.75 -3.76 10.49
N LEU A 49 1.46 -3.16 9.54
CA LEU A 49 0.98 -2.98 8.18
C LEU A 49 0.98 -4.31 7.39
N ILE A 50 1.96 -5.20 7.61
CA ILE A 50 1.93 -6.56 7.04
C ILE A 50 0.73 -7.33 7.60
N ARG A 51 0.46 -7.24 8.91
CA ARG A 51 -0.72 -7.85 9.54
C ARG A 51 -2.03 -7.32 8.95
N LEU A 52 -2.10 -6.01 8.67
CA LEU A 52 -3.24 -5.42 7.98
C LEU A 52 -3.40 -5.97 6.56
N ALA A 53 -2.30 -6.10 5.80
CA ALA A 53 -2.33 -6.65 4.44
C ALA A 53 -2.79 -8.12 4.41
N ILE A 54 -2.33 -8.94 5.36
CA ILE A 54 -2.82 -10.32 5.53
C ILE A 54 -4.32 -10.33 5.84
N ALA A 55 -4.77 -9.49 6.77
CA ALA A 55 -6.19 -9.41 7.12
C ALA A 55 -7.09 -8.94 5.96
N LEU A 56 -6.58 -8.07 5.08
CA LEU A 56 -7.26 -7.68 3.84
C LEU A 56 -7.37 -8.85 2.85
N GLN A 57 -6.29 -9.63 2.70
CA GLN A 57 -6.31 -10.84 1.89
C GLN A 57 -7.35 -11.84 2.42
N ASP A 58 -7.35 -12.08 3.73
CA ASP A 58 -8.31 -12.98 4.39
C ASP A 58 -9.75 -12.50 4.24
N LEU A 59 -9.99 -11.18 4.34
CA LEU A 59 -11.31 -10.58 4.09
C LEU A 59 -11.85 -10.93 2.69
N ALA A 60 -11.00 -10.83 1.67
CA ALA A 60 -11.37 -11.18 0.30
C ALA A 60 -11.55 -12.69 0.07
N LEU A 61 -10.79 -13.55 0.77
CA LEU A 61 -10.90 -15.01 0.68
C LEU A 61 -12.11 -15.56 1.42
N LEU A 62 -12.29 -15.17 2.68
CA LEU A 62 -13.38 -15.65 3.54
C LEU A 62 -14.74 -15.20 2.99
N ASN A 63 -14.82 -13.94 2.57
CA ASN A 63 -15.99 -13.32 1.95
C ASN A 63 -17.29 -13.51 2.76
N GLU A 64 -17.24 -13.38 4.08
CA GLU A 64 -18.41 -13.51 4.96
C GLU A 64 -19.50 -12.47 4.65
N GLU A 65 -19.11 -11.33 4.07
CA GLU A 65 -19.98 -10.19 3.75
C GLU A 65 -20.54 -10.23 2.31
N ASN A 66 -20.31 -11.31 1.55
CA ASN A 66 -20.78 -11.47 0.16
C ASN A 66 -20.38 -10.33 -0.79
N MET A 67 -19.14 -9.84 -0.68
CA MET A 67 -18.62 -8.76 -1.52
C MET A 67 -18.60 -9.16 -3.01
N PRO A 68 -18.82 -8.19 -3.93
CA PRO A 68 -18.65 -8.41 -5.36
C PRO A 68 -17.25 -8.91 -5.74
N MET A 69 -17.14 -9.76 -6.75
CA MET A 69 -15.85 -10.33 -7.17
C MET A 69 -14.83 -9.26 -7.60
N CYS A 70 -15.29 -8.16 -8.21
CA CYS A 70 -14.42 -7.04 -8.57
C CYS A 70 -13.77 -6.40 -7.34
N ILE A 71 -14.51 -6.23 -6.24
CA ILE A 71 -13.99 -5.70 -4.98
C ILE A 71 -12.99 -6.68 -4.38
N ARG A 72 -13.33 -7.97 -4.33
CA ARG A 72 -12.44 -9.02 -3.81
C ARG A 72 -11.11 -9.08 -4.56
N CYS A 73 -11.15 -9.05 -5.90
CA CYS A 73 -9.95 -9.00 -6.74
C CYS A 73 -9.20 -7.67 -6.59
N GLY A 74 -9.92 -6.54 -6.42
CA GLY A 74 -9.32 -5.23 -6.13
C GLY A 74 -8.55 -5.21 -4.80
N ILE A 75 -9.09 -5.82 -3.75
CA ILE A 75 -8.40 -6.00 -2.46
C ILE A 75 -7.13 -6.85 -2.65
N MET A 76 -7.21 -7.94 -3.41
CA MET A 76 -6.06 -8.81 -3.70
C MET A 76 -4.95 -8.09 -4.45
N ALA A 77 -5.31 -7.26 -5.43
CA ALA A 77 -4.39 -6.42 -6.18
C ALA A 77 -3.76 -5.33 -5.31
N LEU A 78 -4.54 -4.70 -4.43
CA LEU A 78 -4.04 -3.74 -3.44
C LEU A 78 -2.99 -4.38 -2.53
N VAL A 79 -3.26 -5.59 -2.01
CA VAL A 79 -2.30 -6.32 -1.17
C VAL A 79 -1.03 -6.66 -1.94
N ALA A 80 -1.13 -7.13 -3.18
CA ALA A 80 0.04 -7.41 -4.03
C ALA A 80 0.89 -6.16 -4.28
N ALA A 81 0.25 -5.06 -4.70
CA ALA A 81 0.91 -3.79 -4.94
C ALA A 81 1.62 -3.29 -3.68
N TYR A 82 0.93 -3.34 -2.54
CA TYR A 82 1.46 -2.85 -1.28
C TYR A 82 2.65 -3.68 -0.78
N LEU A 83 2.56 -5.02 -0.79
CA LEU A 83 3.66 -5.87 -0.33
C LEU A 83 4.86 -5.81 -1.27
N ASN A 84 4.64 -5.61 -2.59
CA ASN A 84 5.72 -5.35 -3.55
C ASN A 84 6.46 -4.04 -3.27
N PHE A 85 5.70 -2.97 -2.99
CA PHE A 85 6.28 -1.70 -2.59
C PHE A 85 7.04 -1.83 -1.26
N LEU A 86 6.42 -2.47 -0.27
CA LEU A 86 7.01 -2.66 1.06
C LEU A 86 8.30 -3.47 1.00
N SER A 87 8.36 -4.50 0.16
CA SER A 87 9.56 -5.35 0.03
C SER A 87 10.77 -4.54 -0.45
N GLN A 88 10.57 -3.66 -1.43
CA GLN A 88 11.59 -2.74 -1.91
C GLN A 88 11.99 -1.72 -0.85
N MET A 89 11.02 -1.21 -0.08
CA MET A 89 11.28 -0.24 1.00
C MET A 89 12.12 -0.83 2.13
N ILE A 90 11.84 -2.06 2.57
CA ILE A 90 12.59 -2.70 3.66
C ILE A 90 13.88 -3.36 3.17
N ALA A 91 13.99 -3.62 1.87
CA ALA A 91 15.14 -4.24 1.20
C ALA A 91 15.65 -5.53 1.87
N ASN A 92 14.75 -6.32 2.46
CA ASN A 92 15.05 -7.62 3.04
C ASN A 92 15.05 -8.69 1.92
N PRO A 93 16.18 -9.34 1.60
CA PRO A 93 16.25 -10.20 0.41
C PRO A 93 15.30 -11.41 0.44
N PRO A 94 15.17 -12.18 1.53
CA PRO A 94 14.17 -13.26 1.62
C PRO A 94 12.74 -12.79 1.36
N PHE A 95 12.36 -11.66 1.96
CA PHE A 95 11.04 -11.08 1.79
C PHE A 95 10.80 -10.60 0.35
N CYS A 96 11.77 -9.94 -0.28
CA CYS A 96 11.70 -9.56 -1.70
C CYS A 96 11.49 -10.78 -2.60
N GLN A 97 12.28 -11.85 -2.39
CA GLN A 97 12.17 -13.08 -3.18
C GLN A 97 10.79 -13.73 -3.04
N HIS A 98 10.27 -13.84 -1.81
CA HIS A 98 8.94 -14.39 -1.58
C HIS A 98 7.86 -13.55 -2.27
N VAL A 99 7.91 -12.23 -2.12
CA VAL A 99 6.91 -11.33 -2.74
C VAL A 99 6.95 -11.41 -4.26
N SER A 100 8.14 -11.36 -4.87
CA SER A 100 8.30 -11.53 -6.32
C SER A 100 7.75 -12.86 -6.81
N LYS A 101 8.02 -13.97 -6.09
CA LYS A 101 7.53 -15.30 -6.45
C LYS A 101 5.99 -15.36 -6.47
N VAL A 102 5.32 -14.80 -5.47
CA VAL A 102 3.84 -14.77 -5.44
C VAL A 102 3.28 -13.93 -6.60
N ILE A 103 3.91 -12.80 -6.91
CA ILE A 103 3.51 -11.93 -8.03
C ILE A 103 3.68 -12.64 -9.37
N GLU A 104 4.80 -13.34 -9.58
CA GLU A 104 5.05 -14.12 -10.79
C GLU A 104 4.01 -15.23 -10.99
N LEU A 105 3.69 -15.99 -9.94
CA LEU A 105 2.66 -17.02 -9.97
C LEU A 105 1.28 -16.45 -10.31
N ARG A 106 0.89 -15.33 -9.67
CA ARG A 106 -0.36 -14.63 -10.02
C ARG A 106 -0.36 -14.16 -11.47
N ASN A 107 0.75 -13.66 -11.98
CA ASN A 107 0.83 -13.19 -13.36
C ASN A 107 0.61 -14.32 -14.38
N MET A 108 0.98 -15.55 -14.03
CA MET A 108 0.77 -16.73 -14.88
C MET A 108 -0.65 -17.30 -14.74
N ASP A 109 -1.13 -17.51 -13.52
CA ASP A 109 -2.30 -18.35 -13.27
C ASP A 109 -3.55 -17.55 -12.82
N ALA A 110 -3.36 -16.36 -12.26
CA ALA A 110 -4.44 -15.54 -11.69
C ALA A 110 -4.20 -14.02 -11.88
N PRO A 111 -4.09 -13.53 -13.13
CA PRO A 111 -3.69 -12.15 -13.39
C PRO A 111 -4.70 -11.13 -12.83
N TYR A 112 -5.98 -11.50 -12.69
CA TYR A 112 -7.03 -10.70 -12.05
C TYR A 112 -6.76 -10.37 -10.56
N LEU A 113 -5.76 -10.99 -9.92
CA LEU A 113 -5.31 -10.66 -8.56
C LEU A 113 -4.20 -9.59 -8.53
N LEU A 114 -3.86 -9.01 -9.68
CA LEU A 114 -2.79 -8.02 -9.85
C LEU A 114 -3.34 -6.69 -10.39
N PRO A 115 -2.78 -5.54 -9.93
CA PRO A 115 -3.28 -4.21 -10.29
C PRO A 115 -3.19 -3.94 -11.80
N GLU A 116 -2.18 -4.49 -12.48
CA GLU A 116 -1.97 -4.29 -13.91
C GLU A 116 -3.11 -4.86 -14.76
N HIS A 117 -3.92 -5.77 -14.23
CA HIS A 117 -4.98 -6.46 -14.96
C HIS A 117 -6.37 -6.13 -14.44
N ILE A 118 -6.59 -6.15 -13.12
CA ILE A 118 -7.94 -5.98 -12.56
C ILE A 118 -8.57 -4.62 -12.87
N PHE A 119 -7.74 -3.59 -13.03
CA PHE A 119 -8.19 -2.23 -13.28
C PHE A 119 -8.19 -1.84 -14.77
N ARG A 120 -7.93 -2.79 -15.67
CA ARG A 120 -8.11 -2.58 -17.12
C ARG A 120 -9.57 -2.76 -17.50
N ASP A 121 -9.97 -2.06 -18.58
CA ASP A 121 -11.27 -2.27 -19.19
C ASP A 121 -11.48 -3.75 -19.56
N LYS A 122 -12.61 -4.32 -19.15
CA LYS A 122 -13.04 -5.70 -19.45
C LYS A 122 -12.10 -6.80 -18.92
N CYS A 123 -11.55 -6.63 -17.71
CA CYS A 123 -10.84 -7.71 -17.03
C CYS A 123 -11.76 -8.93 -16.80
N PRO A 124 -11.39 -10.15 -17.24
CA PRO A 124 -12.15 -11.35 -16.93
C PRO A 124 -12.01 -11.70 -15.45
N LEU A 125 -13.13 -11.73 -14.73
CA LEU A 125 -13.19 -12.10 -13.32
C LEU A 125 -13.44 -13.60 -13.17
N PRO A 126 -12.88 -14.25 -12.15
CA PRO A 126 -13.19 -15.65 -11.84
C PRO A 126 -14.59 -15.77 -11.22
N ASP A 127 -15.17 -16.97 -11.27
CA ASP A 127 -16.45 -17.25 -10.58
C ASP A 127 -16.25 -17.33 -9.04
N SER A 128 -15.08 -17.82 -8.61
CA SER A 128 -14.72 -17.98 -7.20
C SER A 128 -13.21 -17.85 -6.99
N LEU A 129 -12.80 -17.54 -5.75
CA LEU A 129 -11.41 -17.64 -5.31
C LEU A 129 -11.27 -18.93 -4.48
N ASP A 130 -10.42 -19.85 -4.92
CA ASP A 130 -10.10 -21.06 -4.16
C ASP A 130 -9.13 -20.72 -3.03
N LYS A 131 -9.41 -21.18 -1.81
CA LYS A 131 -8.55 -20.95 -0.63
C LYS A 131 -7.38 -21.93 -0.58
N ASP A 132 -7.49 -23.06 -1.29
CA ASP A 132 -6.48 -24.11 -1.30
C ASP A 132 -5.33 -23.81 -2.29
N ASP A 133 -5.47 -22.79 -3.14
CA ASP A 133 -4.42 -22.25 -4.02
C ASP A 133 -3.37 -21.45 -3.25
N ARG A 134 -2.79 -22.05 -2.20
CA ARG A 134 -1.92 -21.39 -1.22
C ARG A 134 -0.72 -20.67 -1.84
N LEU A 135 -0.24 -21.14 -3.00
CA LEU A 135 0.88 -20.55 -3.72
C LEU A 135 0.56 -19.18 -4.34
N LEU A 136 -0.72 -18.88 -4.58
CA LEU A 136 -1.18 -17.58 -5.08
C LEU A 136 -1.36 -16.55 -3.95
N TYR A 137 -1.28 -16.95 -2.70
CA TYR A 137 -1.58 -16.09 -1.55
C TYR A 137 -0.38 -15.94 -0.64
N PHE A 138 -0.22 -14.75 -0.07
CA PHE A 138 0.83 -14.51 0.91
C PHE A 138 0.51 -15.27 2.19
N GLN A 139 1.30 -16.31 2.49
CA GLN A 139 1.12 -17.13 3.68
C GLN A 139 1.79 -16.46 4.88
N THR A 140 1.07 -16.36 6.00
CA THR A 140 1.62 -15.78 7.25
C THR A 140 2.92 -16.46 7.69
N ALA A 141 3.00 -17.79 7.56
CA ALA A 141 4.18 -18.57 7.94
C ALA A 141 5.40 -18.20 7.08
N ASP A 142 5.24 -18.13 5.77
CA ASP A 142 6.32 -17.80 4.83
C ASP A 142 6.81 -16.36 5.03
N LEU A 143 5.88 -15.41 5.25
CA LEU A 143 6.23 -14.02 5.56
C LEU A 143 7.00 -13.90 6.88
N ALA A 144 6.60 -14.66 7.91
CA ALA A 144 7.28 -14.68 9.20
C ALA A 144 8.68 -15.29 9.10
N GLU A 145 8.85 -16.35 8.30
CA GLU A 145 10.16 -16.94 8.02
C GLU A 145 11.07 -15.95 7.27
N CYS A 146 10.54 -15.25 6.27
CA CYS A 146 11.31 -14.25 5.51
C CYS A 146 11.82 -13.09 6.39
N LEU A 147 11.07 -12.75 7.44
CA LEU A 147 11.40 -11.66 8.37
C LEU A 147 12.03 -12.17 9.68
N ALA A 148 12.40 -13.46 9.75
CA ALA A 148 13.05 -14.03 10.91
C ALA A 148 14.45 -13.40 11.10
N GLY A 149 14.61 -12.57 12.12
CA GLY A 149 15.86 -11.89 12.42
C GLY A 149 15.69 -10.80 13.48
N PRO A 150 16.79 -10.20 13.95
CA PRO A 150 16.76 -9.24 15.06
C PRO A 150 16.07 -7.91 14.73
N GLY A 151 15.73 -7.64 13.47
CA GLY A 151 15.13 -6.37 13.02
C GLY A 151 13.60 -6.38 12.86
N TYR A 152 12.92 -7.52 12.97
CA TYR A 152 11.46 -7.53 12.89
C TYR A 152 10.91 -8.55 13.88
N ASN A 153 9.90 -8.14 14.66
CA ASN A 153 9.20 -9.07 15.53
C ASN A 153 8.18 -9.90 14.73
N ALA A 154 8.70 -10.87 13.97
CA ALA A 154 7.94 -11.74 13.07
C ALA A 154 6.90 -12.62 13.80
N GLU A 155 7.12 -12.93 15.08
CA GLU A 155 6.16 -13.71 15.89
C GLU A 155 4.78 -13.04 15.94
N ARG A 156 4.74 -11.70 15.90
CA ARG A 156 3.48 -10.94 15.90
C ARG A 156 2.65 -11.15 14.64
N LEU A 157 3.23 -11.63 13.53
CA LEU A 157 2.46 -11.95 12.32
C LEU A 157 1.46 -13.09 12.57
N SER A 158 1.74 -13.98 13.53
CA SER A 158 0.81 -15.03 13.95
C SER A 158 -0.44 -14.51 14.69
N ILE A 159 -0.42 -13.25 15.12
CA ILE A 159 -1.55 -12.59 15.78
C ILE A 159 -2.35 -11.85 14.70
N PRO A 160 -3.56 -12.31 14.33
CA PRO A 160 -4.34 -11.65 13.29
C PRO A 160 -4.62 -10.19 13.63
N TYR A 161 -4.66 -9.32 12.61
CA TYR A 161 -5.19 -7.99 12.80
C TYR A 161 -6.71 -8.07 12.93
N ILE A 162 -7.25 -7.46 13.99
CA ILE A 162 -8.70 -7.39 14.24
C ILE A 162 -9.09 -5.91 14.26
N PRO A 163 -9.95 -5.46 13.32
CA PRO A 163 -10.47 -4.10 13.34
C PRO A 163 -11.23 -3.84 14.64
N GLN A 164 -10.74 -2.92 15.47
CA GLN A 164 -11.39 -2.62 16.76
C GLN A 164 -12.69 -1.84 16.53
N VAL A 165 -13.74 -2.21 17.28
CA VAL A 165 -15.02 -1.50 17.25
C VAL A 165 -14.87 -0.14 17.94
N THR A 166 -15.30 0.94 17.30
CA THR A 166 -15.28 2.29 17.89
C THR A 166 -16.64 2.62 18.51
N ASP A 167 -16.70 3.64 19.37
CA ASP A 167 -17.98 4.10 19.94
C ASP A 167 -18.95 4.60 18.87
N GLU A 168 -18.46 5.07 17.71
CA GLU A 168 -19.29 5.42 16.55
C GLU A 168 -20.09 4.22 16.03
N ASP A 169 -19.50 3.02 15.98
CA ASP A 169 -20.20 1.79 15.56
C ASP A 169 -21.30 1.37 16.53
N ARG A 170 -21.09 1.67 17.83
CA ARG A 170 -22.08 1.40 18.88
C ARG A 170 -23.26 2.36 18.75
N LEU A 171 -23.00 3.58 18.29
CA LEU A 171 -24.00 4.61 18.05
C LEU A 171 -24.75 4.38 16.73
N THR A 172 -24.10 4.00 15.63
CA THR A 172 -24.79 3.63 14.38
C THR A 172 -25.68 2.40 14.54
N ARG A 173 -25.24 1.39 15.30
CA ARG A 173 -26.09 0.23 15.64
C ARG A 173 -27.29 0.61 16.52
N ARG A 174 -27.16 1.64 17.37
CA ARG A 174 -28.30 2.21 18.14
C ARG A 174 -29.21 3.10 17.28
N LYS A 175 -28.68 3.76 16.25
CA LYS A 175 -29.44 4.61 15.32
C LYS A 175 -30.28 3.81 14.32
N SER A 176 -30.04 2.51 14.12
CA SER A 176 -30.89 1.69 13.26
C SER A 176 -32.28 1.39 13.83
N PHE A 177 -32.60 1.83 15.06
CA PHE A 177 -33.88 1.56 15.73
C PHE A 177 -34.67 2.82 16.10
N VAL A 178 -34.08 4.02 16.06
CA VAL A 178 -34.77 5.26 16.46
C VAL A 178 -34.43 6.39 15.48
N ASP A 179 -35.50 6.92 14.91
CA ASP A 179 -35.64 7.99 13.92
C ASP A 179 -34.65 9.16 13.94
N THR A 180 -34.50 9.72 12.73
CA THR A 180 -34.37 11.15 12.41
C THR A 180 -34.56 12.10 13.60
N THR A 181 -33.48 12.70 14.13
CA THR A 181 -33.46 14.08 14.68
C THR A 181 -32.07 14.53 15.16
N SER A 182 -31.76 15.80 14.85
CA SER A 182 -30.76 16.72 15.44
C SER A 182 -29.26 16.36 15.42
N ILE A 183 -28.58 16.85 14.38
CA ILE A 183 -27.14 17.19 14.40
C ILE A 183 -26.99 18.48 15.21
N GLN A 184 -26.66 18.41 16.50
CA GLN A 184 -26.19 19.60 17.23
C GLN A 184 -25.30 19.33 18.47
N ASP A 185 -25.22 18.10 18.99
CA ASP A 185 -24.61 17.89 20.31
C ASP A 185 -23.25 17.14 20.37
N ILE A 186 -22.61 16.80 19.24
CA ILE A 186 -21.38 15.95 19.24
C ILE A 186 -20.10 16.75 18.94
N MET A 187 -19.96 17.96 19.48
CA MET A 187 -18.69 18.71 19.41
C MET A 187 -17.96 18.83 20.76
N SER A 188 -18.43 18.16 21.81
CA SER A 188 -17.79 18.20 23.11
C SER A 188 -17.17 16.85 23.45
N ASN A 189 -15.85 16.86 23.60
CA ASN A 189 -15.00 15.85 24.24
C ASN A 189 -14.37 14.80 23.33
N SER A 190 -13.16 15.09 22.83
CA SER A 190 -11.92 14.51 23.39
C SER A 190 -10.71 14.70 22.47
N LEU A 191 -9.74 15.53 22.86
CA LEU A 191 -8.43 15.63 22.21
C LEU A 191 -7.31 15.85 23.25
N PRO A 192 -6.08 15.38 23.03
CA PRO A 192 -4.97 15.48 23.99
C PRO A 192 -4.38 16.89 24.00
N ASP A 193 -4.35 17.51 25.18
CA ASP A 193 -4.28 18.96 25.42
C ASP A 193 -3.10 19.75 24.82
N LYS A 194 -1.97 19.10 24.45
CA LYS A 194 -0.76 19.86 24.07
C LYS A 194 -0.57 20.08 22.57
N VAL A 195 -0.98 19.13 21.73
CA VAL A 195 -0.93 19.28 20.26
C VAL A 195 -2.23 19.88 19.76
N SER A 196 -3.36 19.45 20.33
CA SER A 196 -4.66 20.03 20.02
C SER A 196 -4.73 21.51 20.36
N GLY A 197 -4.09 21.94 21.47
CA GLY A 197 -4.01 23.36 21.82
C GLY A 197 -3.31 24.21 20.78
N ARG A 198 -2.15 23.75 20.24
CA ARG A 198 -1.41 24.48 19.20
C ARG A 198 -2.12 24.49 17.85
N VAL A 199 -2.77 23.38 17.49
CA VAL A 199 -3.54 23.29 16.24
C VAL A 199 -4.78 24.18 16.34
N MET A 200 -5.53 24.08 17.43
CA MET A 200 -6.73 24.89 17.68
C MET A 200 -6.41 26.37 17.81
N GLU A 201 -5.30 26.73 18.46
CA GLU A 201 -4.82 28.11 18.53
C GLU A 201 -4.47 28.66 17.15
N LYS A 202 -3.83 27.86 16.28
CA LYS A 202 -3.57 28.26 14.89
C LYS A 202 -4.86 28.40 14.07
N PHE A 203 -5.81 27.47 14.20
CA PHE A 203 -7.11 27.57 13.53
C PHE A 203 -7.97 28.74 14.04
N GLN A 204 -7.80 29.16 15.30
CA GLN A 204 -8.50 30.31 15.87
C GLN A 204 -7.84 31.65 15.57
N LYS A 205 -6.50 31.69 15.41
CA LYS A 205 -5.74 32.95 15.28
C LYS A 205 -5.18 33.22 13.89
N ALA A 206 -4.94 32.21 13.07
CA ALA A 206 -4.42 32.40 11.72
C ALA A 206 -5.57 32.60 10.72
N PRO A 207 -5.47 33.56 9.79
CA PRO A 207 -6.44 33.72 8.72
C PRO A 207 -6.52 32.45 7.85
N PHE A 208 -7.71 32.16 7.33
CA PHE A 208 -7.97 30.94 6.55
C PHE A 208 -6.99 30.78 5.37
N GLU A 209 -6.65 31.87 4.69
CA GLU A 209 -5.68 31.87 3.59
C GLU A 209 -4.28 31.41 4.01
N GLU A 210 -3.84 31.72 5.23
CA GLU A 210 -2.54 31.28 5.74
C GLU A 210 -2.55 29.78 6.07
N ILE A 211 -3.67 29.28 6.60
CA ILE A 211 -3.86 27.85 6.87
C ILE A 211 -3.89 27.06 5.56
N ALA A 212 -4.66 27.54 4.58
CA ALA A 212 -4.76 26.95 3.25
C ALA A 212 -3.40 26.95 2.54
N ALA A 213 -2.70 28.09 2.53
CA ALA A 213 -1.37 28.22 1.93
C ALA A 213 -0.33 27.30 2.59
N HIS A 214 -0.41 27.09 3.91
CA HIS A 214 0.50 26.16 4.58
C HIS A 214 0.21 24.69 4.19
N CYS A 215 -1.05 24.30 4.12
CA CYS A 215 -1.46 22.97 3.66
C CYS A 215 -1.05 22.74 2.20
N GLU A 216 -1.26 23.73 1.34
CA GLU A 216 -0.90 23.68 -0.08
C GLU A 216 0.63 23.62 -0.27
N SER A 217 1.40 24.42 0.49
CA SER A 217 2.86 24.38 0.48
C SER A 217 3.41 23.01 0.89
N LYS A 218 2.80 22.36 1.88
CA LYS A 218 3.17 20.99 2.29
C LYS A 218 2.79 19.95 1.24
N ALA A 219 1.62 20.07 0.64
CA ALA A 219 1.19 19.19 -0.45
C ALA A 219 2.11 19.30 -1.67
N ASN A 220 2.48 20.52 -2.06
CA ASN A 220 3.39 20.79 -3.17
C ASN A 220 4.80 20.24 -2.89
N MET A 221 5.34 20.45 -1.69
CA MET A 221 6.62 19.87 -1.28
C MET A 221 6.62 18.34 -1.36
N LEU A 222 5.51 17.71 -0.98
CA LEU A 222 5.36 16.26 -1.02
C LEU A 222 5.25 15.76 -2.47
N HIS A 223 4.53 16.49 -3.32
CA HIS A 223 4.43 16.21 -4.75
C HIS A 223 5.80 16.34 -5.45
N ASP A 224 6.56 17.40 -5.15
CA ASP A 224 7.91 17.62 -5.68
C ASP A 224 8.89 16.52 -5.25
N ARG A 225 8.77 16.04 -4.00
CA ARG A 225 9.60 14.93 -3.49
C ARG A 225 9.26 13.62 -4.19
N LEU A 226 7.99 13.32 -4.41
CA LEU A 226 7.57 12.13 -5.15
C LEU A 226 8.05 12.19 -6.61
N ALA A 227 7.92 13.34 -7.28
CA ALA A 227 8.42 13.54 -8.63
C ALA A 227 9.95 13.35 -8.72
N GLN A 228 10.69 13.82 -7.70
CA GLN A 228 12.14 13.65 -7.61
C GLN A 228 12.54 12.18 -7.39
N ILE A 229 11.78 11.42 -6.59
CA ILE A 229 11.98 9.99 -6.40
C ILE A 229 11.68 9.22 -7.69
N PHE A 230 10.60 9.55 -8.41
CA PHE A 230 10.30 8.97 -9.71
C PHE A 230 11.42 9.25 -10.73
N GLU A 231 11.92 10.48 -10.83
CA GLU A 231 13.06 10.82 -11.71
C GLU A 231 14.35 10.04 -11.38
N LEU A 232 14.63 9.81 -10.09
CA LEU A 232 15.78 9.03 -9.65
C LEU A 232 15.63 7.53 -9.92
N THR A 233 14.40 7.03 -9.99
CA THR A 233 14.10 5.62 -10.23
C THR A 233 13.98 5.29 -11.72
N ILE A 234 13.64 6.29 -12.55
CA ILE A 234 13.44 6.13 -14.01
C ILE A 234 14.74 6.38 -14.79
N ARG A 235 15.75 7.07 -14.23
CA ARG A 235 17.04 7.27 -14.90
C ARG A 235 17.96 6.05 -14.71
N PRO A 236 18.49 5.46 -15.81
CA PRO A 236 19.53 4.43 -15.68
C PRO A 236 20.80 5.03 -15.06
N PRO A 237 21.56 4.26 -14.26
CA PRO A 237 22.74 4.77 -13.59
C PRO A 237 23.82 5.18 -14.61
N PRO A 238 24.63 6.23 -14.32
CA PRO A 238 25.75 6.59 -15.17
C PRO A 238 26.79 5.46 -15.16
N SER A 239 27.11 4.91 -16.33
CA SER A 239 28.09 3.85 -16.49
C SER A 239 29.49 4.29 -16.00
N PRO A 240 30.22 3.44 -15.24
CA PRO A 240 31.57 3.77 -14.83
C PRO A 240 32.58 3.43 -15.94
N SER A 241 33.64 4.24 -15.95
CA SER A 241 34.94 4.02 -16.61
C SER A 241 35.09 4.61 -18.01
N GLY A 242 35.94 5.64 -18.09
CA GLY A 242 36.56 6.04 -19.33
C GLY A 242 37.71 5.12 -19.72
N VAL A 243 37.95 5.01 -21.03
CA VAL A 243 39.30 4.93 -21.60
C VAL A 243 39.27 5.66 -22.95
N VAL A 244 40.26 6.53 -23.16
CA VAL A 244 40.45 7.37 -24.34
C VAL A 244 40.73 6.53 -25.58
N SER A 245 40.04 6.84 -26.69
CA SER A 245 40.31 6.31 -28.03
C SER A 245 41.57 6.96 -28.63
N ILE A 246 42.47 6.18 -29.22
CA ILE A 246 43.40 6.67 -30.24
C ILE A 246 43.20 5.92 -31.55
N SER A 247 42.73 6.71 -32.52
CA SER A 247 42.92 6.70 -33.97
C SER A 247 42.63 5.47 -34.84
N ALA A 248 41.93 5.79 -35.94
CA ALA A 248 41.89 5.15 -37.25
C ALA A 248 40.92 3.97 -37.41
N GLY A 249 39.66 4.35 -37.70
CA GLY A 249 38.68 3.51 -38.38
C GLY A 249 37.75 2.71 -37.46
N HIS A 250 36.84 3.37 -36.75
CA HIS A 250 35.86 2.69 -35.89
C HIS A 250 34.49 2.54 -36.54
N THR A 251 34.04 1.30 -36.62
CA THR A 251 32.64 0.87 -36.73
C THR A 251 31.83 1.47 -35.58
N GLN A 252 30.79 2.23 -35.91
CA GLN A 252 29.78 2.66 -34.95
C GLN A 252 28.96 1.42 -34.52
N HIS A 253 29.14 0.98 -33.29
CA HIS A 253 28.17 0.09 -32.64
C HIS A 253 27.03 0.95 -32.09
N GLN A 254 25.88 0.84 -32.73
CA GLN A 254 24.64 1.46 -32.29
C GLN A 254 24.16 0.68 -31.06
N SER A 255 24.12 1.33 -29.89
CA SER A 255 23.62 0.71 -28.66
C SER A 255 22.12 0.46 -28.79
N VAL A 256 21.73 -0.82 -28.83
CA VAL A 256 20.33 -1.24 -28.84
C VAL A 256 19.76 -1.00 -27.44
N PRO A 257 18.65 -0.27 -27.30
CA PRO A 257 17.99 -0.08 -26.02
C PRO A 257 17.64 -1.42 -25.36
N VAL A 258 17.73 -1.51 -24.04
CA VAL A 258 17.50 -2.75 -23.27
C VAL A 258 16.13 -3.38 -23.55
N TYR A 259 15.11 -2.56 -23.84
CA TYR A 259 13.77 -3.03 -24.20
C TYR A 259 13.66 -3.67 -25.60
N GLU A 260 14.70 -3.53 -26.42
CA GLU A 260 14.83 -4.14 -27.76
C GLU A 260 15.75 -5.37 -27.78
N MET A 261 16.42 -5.71 -26.66
CA MET A 261 17.27 -6.90 -26.59
C MET A 261 16.44 -8.19 -26.51
N LYS A 262 16.81 -9.20 -27.30
CA LYS A 262 16.22 -10.56 -27.24
C LYS A 262 17.25 -11.55 -26.72
N PHE A 263 16.78 -12.59 -26.04
CA PHE A 263 17.60 -13.66 -25.47
C PHE A 263 18.54 -14.27 -26.54
N PRO A 264 19.85 -14.49 -26.28
CA PRO A 264 20.50 -14.78 -25.00
C PRO A 264 21.37 -13.64 -24.39
N ASP A 265 21.24 -12.41 -24.88
CA ASP A 265 22.17 -11.32 -24.53
C ASP A 265 22.00 -10.74 -23.11
N LEU A 266 21.07 -11.27 -22.30
CA LEU A 266 20.80 -10.84 -20.92
C LEU A 266 21.58 -11.60 -19.84
N CYS A 267 22.44 -12.55 -20.21
CA CYS A 267 23.12 -13.43 -19.24
C CYS A 267 24.61 -13.11 -19.00
N VAL A 268 25.10 -11.93 -19.39
CA VAL A 268 26.47 -11.53 -19.09
C VAL A 268 26.49 -10.15 -18.44
N TYR A 269 26.96 -10.15 -17.19
CA TYR A 269 27.13 -9.06 -16.21
C TYR A 269 25.96 -8.81 -15.25
#